data_AF-A0A183B8F7-F1
#
_entry.id   AF-A0A183B8F7-F1
#
_cell.length_a   1.000
_cell.length_b   1.000
_cell.length_c   1.000
_cell.angle_alpha   90.00
_cell.angle_beta   90.00
_cell.angle_gamma   90.00
#
_symmetry.space_group_name_H-M   'P 1'
#
loop_
_entity.id
_entity.type
_entity.pdbx_description
1 polymer ?
#
loop_
_entity_poly.entity_id
_entity_poly.type
_entity_poly.pdbx_seq_one_letter_code
_entity_poly.pdbx_strand_id
1 'polypeptide(L)'
;MRNWLQDFLIDRKFCVRVGNSLSGWYSAPSGVPQRSVLGPLLFVVYVNDLSGQLCSPPLMFADDIKIWRTIKDPNDRTSVQADLNNLARWADT
;
A
#
# COMPACT_ATOMS: atom_id res chain seq x y z
N MET A 1 -17.47 -7.20 -22.46
CA MET A 1 -17.52 -6.69 -21.07
C MET A 1 -16.40 -5.68 -20.94
N ARG A 2 -16.65 -4.43 -20.50
CA ARG A 2 -15.55 -3.47 -20.31
C ARG A 2 -14.68 -3.95 -19.14
N ASN A 3 -13.35 -3.92 -19.30
CA ASN A 3 -12.39 -4.24 -18.25
C ASN A 3 -12.28 -3.06 -17.26
N TRP A 4 -13.39 -2.77 -16.58
CA TRP A 4 -13.53 -1.56 -15.75
C TRP A 4 -12.46 -1.46 -14.66
N LEU A 5 -11.98 -2.58 -14.12
CA LEU A 5 -10.91 -2.58 -13.11
C LEU A 5 -9.56 -2.17 -13.72
N GLN A 6 -9.30 -2.60 -14.95
CA GLN A 6 -8.11 -2.20 -15.70
C GLN A 6 -8.16 -0.70 -15.99
N ASP A 7 -9.30 -0.21 -16.48
CA ASP A 7 -9.52 1.22 -16.73
C ASP A 7 -9.43 2.05 -15.42
N PHE A 8 -9.80 1.45 -14.29
CA PHE A 8 -9.72 2.09 -12.98
C PHE A 8 -8.29 2.21 -12.44
N LEU A 9 -7.36 1.37 -12.91
CA LEU A 9 -5.99 1.29 -12.41
C LEU A 9 -4.94 1.84 -13.39
N ILE A 10 -5.16 1.74 -14.70
CA ILE A 10 -4.15 1.97 -15.75
C ILE A 10 -4.44 3.27 -16.53
N ASP A 11 -3.39 3.98 -16.94
CA ASP A 11 -3.42 5.24 -17.74
C ASP A 11 -4.38 6.31 -17.18
N ARG A 12 -4.49 6.37 -15.84
CA ARG A 12 -5.35 7.33 -15.15
C ARG A 12 -4.79 8.73 -15.32
N LYS A 13 -5.67 9.69 -15.59
CA LYS A 13 -5.31 11.11 -15.69
C LYS A 13 -6.28 11.94 -14.85
N PHE A 14 -5.78 12.97 -14.19
CA PHE A 14 -6.61 13.94 -13.48
C PHE A 14 -6.21 15.36 -13.84
N CYS A 15 -7.15 16.29 -13.67
CA CYS A 15 -6.90 17.72 -13.67
C CYS A 15 -7.60 18.33 -12.45
N VAL A 16 -7.10 19.47 -11.98
CA VAL A 16 -7.63 20.16 -10.80
C VAL A 16 -8.24 21.48 -11.26
N ARG A 17 -9.45 21.78 -10.77
CA ARG A 17 -10.10 23.09 -10.96
C ARG A 17 -9.97 23.92 -9.69
N VAL A 18 -9.53 25.17 -9.84
CA VAL A 18 -9.52 26.18 -8.77
C VAL A 18 -10.24 27.43 -9.28
N GLY A 19 -11.43 27.69 -8.74
CA GLY A 19 -12.33 28.72 -9.28
C GLY A 19 -12.70 28.42 -10.73
N ASN A 20 -12.37 29.35 -11.63
CA ASN A 20 -12.62 29.22 -13.08
C ASN A 20 -11.41 28.67 -13.87
N SER A 21 -10.30 28.37 -13.20
CA SER A 21 -9.07 27.88 -13.83
C SER A 21 -8.95 26.37 -13.72
N LEU A 22 -8.47 25.72 -14.78
CA LEU A 22 -8.15 24.29 -14.83
C LEU A 22 -6.63 24.10 -14.98
N SER A 23 -6.06 23.14 -14.26
CA SER A 23 -4.70 22.68 -14.51
C SER A 23 -4.61 21.91 -15.83
N GLY A 24 -3.38 21.67 -16.31
CA GLY A 24 -3.14 20.62 -17.29
C GLY A 24 -3.52 19.24 -16.77
N TRP A 25 -3.68 18.29 -17.69
CA TRP A 25 -3.83 16.88 -17.34
C TRP A 25 -2.53 16.33 -16.76
N TYR A 26 -2.65 15.59 -15.66
CA TYR A 26 -1.55 14.90 -15.01
C TYR A 26 -1.82 13.40 -15.03
N SER A 27 -0.84 12.61 -15.48
CA SER A 27 -0.91 11.15 -15.43
C SER A 27 -0.61 10.66 -14.01
N ALA A 28 -1.46 9.80 -13.47
CA ALA A 28 -1.34 9.24 -12.13
C ALA A 28 -0.80 7.79 -12.19
N PRO A 29 0.53 7.59 -12.18
CA PRO A 29 1.12 6.26 -12.41
C PRO A 29 0.90 5.30 -11.24
N SER A 30 0.59 5.80 -10.04
CA SER A 30 0.46 5.00 -8.83
C SER A 30 -0.77 5.39 -8.01
N GLY A 31 -1.17 4.47 -7.11
CA GLY A 31 -2.30 4.63 -6.22
C GLY A 31 -3.67 4.46 -6.89
N VAL A 32 -4.70 4.85 -6.16
CA VAL A 32 -6.12 4.75 -6.55
C VAL A 32 -6.76 6.13 -6.53
N PRO A 33 -7.87 6.37 -7.25
CA PRO A 33 -8.59 7.64 -7.15
C PRO A 33 -9.01 7.92 -5.70
N GLN A 34 -8.68 9.10 -5.18
CA GLN A 34 -9.12 9.52 -3.85
C GLN A 34 -10.64 9.55 -3.77
N ARG A 35 -11.19 9.21 -2.59
CA ARG A 35 -12.64 9.11 -2.33
C ARG A 35 -13.38 8.06 -3.18
N SER A 36 -12.65 7.18 -3.86
CA SER A 36 -13.29 6.05 -4.52
C SER A 36 -13.73 5.00 -3.50
N VAL A 37 -14.88 4.38 -3.76
CA VAL A 37 -15.40 3.27 -2.93
C VAL A 37 -14.45 2.06 -2.97
N LEU A 38 -13.80 1.85 -4.12
CA LEU A 38 -12.91 0.71 -4.33
C LEU A 38 -11.48 0.94 -3.85
N GLY A 39 -11.07 2.19 -3.63
CA GLY A 39 -9.71 2.52 -3.22
C GLY A 39 -9.26 1.77 -1.95
N PRO A 40 -10.03 1.84 -0.85
CA PRO A 40 -9.71 1.10 0.37
C PRO A 40 -9.66 -0.42 0.18
N LEU A 41 -10.59 -0.98 -0.60
CA LEU A 41 -10.63 -2.42 -0.86
C LEU A 41 -9.40 -2.87 -1.66
N LEU A 42 -9.04 -2.13 -2.71
CA LEU A 42 -7.88 -2.43 -3.54
C LEU A 42 -6.58 -2.25 -2.76
N PHE A 43 -6.53 -1.29 -1.83
CA PHE A 43 -5.41 -1.15 -0.91
C PHE A 43 -5.28 -2.37 0.00
N VAL A 44 -6.38 -2.88 0.60
CA VAL A 44 -6.34 -4.11 1.40
C VAL A 44 -5.85 -5.30 0.60
N VAL A 45 -6.30 -5.45 -0.65
CA VAL A 45 -5.82 -6.52 -1.55
C VAL A 45 -4.33 -6.37 -1.84
N TYR A 46 -3.86 -5.14 -2.07
CA TYR A 46 -2.45 -4.83 -2.33
C TYR A 46 -1.55 -5.19 -1.14
N VAL A 47 -1.96 -4.90 0.10
CA VAL A 47 -1.13 -5.16 1.30
C VAL A 47 -1.27 -6.58 1.85
N ASN A 48 -2.14 -7.41 1.28
CA ASN A 48 -2.49 -8.71 1.87
C ASN A 48 -1.31 -9.72 1.86
N ASP A 49 -0.39 -9.59 0.91
CA ASP A 49 0.78 -10.46 0.79
C ASP A 49 1.89 -10.17 1.81
N LEU A 50 1.90 -8.95 2.39
CA LEU A 50 2.87 -8.53 3.38
C LEU A 50 2.91 -9.46 4.60
N SER A 51 1.75 -9.99 5.00
CA SER A 51 1.67 -10.94 6.13
C SER A 51 2.53 -12.19 5.92
N GLY A 52 2.74 -12.62 4.66
CA GLY A 52 3.60 -13.75 4.32
C GLY A 52 5.09 -13.42 4.29
N GLN A 53 5.47 -12.14 4.38
CA GLN A 53 6.87 -11.67 4.37
C GLN A 53 7.46 -11.50 5.77
N LEU A 54 6.65 -11.67 6.82
CA LEU A 54 6.99 -11.39 8.21
C LEU A 54 6.99 -12.67 9.04
N CYS A 55 8.03 -12.86 9.84
CA CYS A 55 8.12 -13.93 10.83
C CYS A 55 7.46 -13.55 12.16
N SER A 56 7.35 -12.25 12.46
CA SER A 56 6.65 -11.75 13.66
C SER A 56 5.15 -11.59 13.38
N PRO A 57 4.27 -11.77 14.38
CA PRO A 57 2.85 -11.44 14.26
C PRO A 57 2.64 -9.99 13.79
N PRO A 58 1.93 -9.77 12.67
CA PRO A 58 1.50 -8.46 12.25
C PRO A 58 0.07 -8.16 12.72
N LEU A 59 -0.21 -6.89 13.02
CA LEU A 59 -1.56 -6.33 13.06
C LEU A 59 -1.59 -5.21 12.03
N MET A 60 -2.51 -5.31 11.08
CA MET A 60 -2.61 -4.38 9.95
C MET A 60 -4.01 -3.75 9.96
N PHE A 61 -4.07 -2.43 9.77
CA PHE A 61 -5.32 -1.71 9.62
C PHE A 61 -5.10 -0.50 8.71
N ALA A 62 -5.76 -0.50 7.54
CA ALA A 62 -5.47 0.49 6.51
C ALA A 62 -3.94 0.59 6.30
N ASP A 63 -3.37 1.80 6.30
CA ASP A 63 -1.94 2.07 6.15
C ASP A 63 -1.09 1.82 7.41
N ASP A 64 -1.71 1.52 8.57
CA ASP A 64 -1.01 1.24 9.81
C ASP A 64 -0.63 -0.24 9.95
N ILE A 65 0.65 -0.49 10.25
CA ILE A 65 1.19 -1.83 10.50
C ILE A 65 1.90 -1.84 11.85
N LYS A 66 1.57 -2.82 12.68
CA LYS A 66 2.25 -3.08 13.95
C LYS A 66 2.81 -4.50 13.93
N ILE A 67 4.11 -4.62 14.23
CA ILE A 67 4.78 -5.90 14.45
C ILE A 67 5.35 -5.95 15.86
N TRP A 68 5.36 -7.12 16.48
CA TRP A 68 5.94 -7.30 17.81
C TRP A 68 6.47 -8.72 18.01
N ARG A 69 7.52 -8.85 18.84
CA ARG A 69 8.08 -10.13 19.28
C ARG A 69 8.63 -9.96 20.71
N THR A 70 8.40 -10.96 21.56
CA THR A 70 9.05 -11.04 22.87
C THR A 70 10.51 -11.46 22.67
N ILE A 71 11.46 -10.71 23.22
CA ILE A 71 12.88 -11.05 23.14
C ILE A 71 13.25 -11.96 24.32
N LYS A 72 13.54 -13.23 24.04
CA LYS A 72 14.02 -14.22 25.00
C LYS A 72 15.52 -14.49 24.83
N ASP A 73 16.02 -14.44 23.59
CA ASP A 73 17.43 -14.62 23.28
C ASP A 73 17.90 -13.69 22.13
N PRO A 74 19.21 -13.59 21.87
CA PRO A 74 19.74 -12.69 20.84
C PRO A 74 19.20 -12.93 19.42
N ASN A 75 18.79 -14.16 19.07
CA ASN A 75 18.24 -14.46 17.76
C ASN A 75 16.89 -13.79 17.51
N ASP A 76 16.11 -13.54 18.57
CA ASP A 76 14.84 -12.80 18.45
C ASP A 76 15.07 -11.37 17.96
N ARG A 77 16.18 -10.74 18.40
CA ARG A 77 16.56 -9.37 17.96
C ARG A 77 16.90 -9.36 16.48
N THR A 78 17.68 -10.34 16.04
CA THR A 78 18.02 -10.53 14.63
C THR A 78 16.76 -10.77 13.79
N SER A 79 15.82 -11.55 14.32
CA SER A 79 14.57 -11.87 13.64
C SER A 79 13.67 -10.64 13.50
N VAL A 80 13.57 -9.78 14.52
CA VAL A 80 12.83 -8.50 14.40
C VAL A 80 13.50 -7.56 13.39
N GLN A 81 14.84 -7.49 13.39
CA GLN A 81 15.55 -6.68 12.38
C GLN A 81 15.33 -7.22 10.97
N ALA A 82 15.29 -8.55 10.79
CA ALA A 82 14.97 -9.17 9.51
C ALA A 82 13.54 -8.81 9.06
N ASP A 83 12.56 -8.84 9.96
CA ASP A 83 11.18 -8.44 9.69
C ASP A 83 11.10 -6.96 9.24
N LEU A 84 11.82 -6.05 9.91
CA LEU A 84 11.92 -4.64 9.49
C LEU A 84 12.56 -4.47 8.10
N ASN A 85 13.62 -5.23 7.82
CA ASN A 85 14.27 -5.19 6.52
C ASN A 85 13.37 -5.75 5.40
N ASN A 86 12.57 -6.77 5.69
CA ASN A 86 11.60 -7.32 4.74
C ASN A 86 10.47 -6.33 4.48
N LEU A 87 9.95 -5.67 5.53
CA LEU A 87 8.94 -4.62 5.40
C LEU A 87 9.44 -3.45 4.52
N ALA A 88 10.67 -3.00 4.74
CA ALA A 88 11.27 -1.94 3.93
C ALA A 88 11.38 -2.37 2.44
N ARG A 89 11.87 -3.59 2.19
CA ARG A 89 11.95 -4.12 0.81
C ARG A 89 10.60 -4.25 0.13
N TRP A 90 9.56 -4.66 0.86
CA TRP A 90 8.19 -4.75 0.34
C TRP A 90 7.60 -3.35 0.06
N ALA A 91 7.97 -2.33 0.83
CA ALA A 91 7.51 -0.96 0.56
C ALA A 91 8.16 -0.34 -0.69
N ASP A 92 9.31 -0.86 -1.10
CA ASP A 92 10.07 -0.38 -2.27
C ASP A 92 9.76 -1.15 -3.58
N THR A 93 8.91 -2.18 -3.54
CA THR A 93 8.41 -2.87 -4.74
C THR A 93 7.27 -2.12 -5.43
#